data_AF-A0A0A9D2U8-F1
#
_entry.id   AF-A0A0A9D2U8-F1
#
_cell.length_a   1.000
_cell.length_b   1.000
_cell.length_c   1.000
_cell.angle_alpha   90.00
_cell.angle_beta   90.00
_cell.angle_gamma   90.00
#
_symmetry.space_group_name_H-M   'P 1'
#
loop_
_entity.id
_entity.type
_entity.pdbx_description
1 polymer ?
#
loop_
_entity_poly.entity_id
_entity_poly.type
_entity_poly.pdbx_seq_one_letter_code
_entity_poly.pdbx_strand_id
1 'polypeptide(L)'
;MINAYATSGLHNEAKIVFQEMQESGHAPDSLSYLALIRAYTEGKCYTEAEEAIQMMLNSNITPSCPHFSHLIFAFLREGQIGEAQRMYNQMKETGLAPDLACCRMLMRVYLEQGLVDEGISLFETTCRG
;
A
#
# COMPACT_ATOMS: atom_id res chain seq x y z
N MET A 1 -26.10 -4.91 -15.81
CA MET A 1 -24.96 -5.66 -16.35
C MET A 1 -23.73 -4.72 -16.45
N ILE A 2 -23.22 -4.23 -15.31
CA ILE A 2 -22.10 -3.26 -15.24
C ILE A 2 -20.96 -3.80 -14.34
N ASN A 3 -21.05 -5.03 -13.88
CA ASN A 3 -20.13 -5.57 -12.88
C ASN A 3 -18.84 -6.19 -13.46
N ALA A 4 -18.41 -5.79 -14.66
CA ALA A 4 -17.29 -6.45 -15.36
C ALA A 4 -16.26 -5.49 -16.00
N TYR A 5 -16.41 -4.17 -15.87
CA TYR A 5 -15.44 -3.18 -16.40
C TYR A 5 -14.75 -2.33 -15.32
N ALA A 6 -15.04 -2.55 -14.03
CA ALA A 6 -14.94 -1.49 -13.02
C ALA A 6 -13.59 -1.30 -12.28
N THR A 7 -12.58 -2.14 -12.47
CA THR A 7 -11.29 -2.01 -11.74
C THR A 7 -10.05 -2.03 -12.62
N SER A 8 -10.15 -2.45 -13.88
CA SER A 8 -8.99 -2.62 -14.77
C SER A 8 -8.62 -1.38 -15.60
N GLY A 9 -9.41 -0.31 -15.55
CA GLY A 9 -9.13 0.93 -16.28
C GLY A 9 -8.35 1.94 -15.44
N LEU A 10 -8.85 2.20 -14.22
CA LEU A 10 -8.51 3.38 -13.40
C LEU A 10 -7.01 3.63 -13.18
N HIS A 11 -6.19 2.58 -13.18
CA HIS A 11 -4.74 2.73 -13.03
C HIS A 11 -4.08 3.37 -14.27
N ASN A 12 -4.58 3.10 -15.47
CA ASN A 12 -4.08 3.71 -16.70
C ASN A 12 -4.45 5.19 -16.76
N GLU A 13 -5.71 5.54 -16.43
CA GLU A 13 -6.08 6.95 -16.37
C GLU A 13 -5.34 7.69 -15.24
N ALA A 14 -5.19 7.07 -14.06
CA ALA A 14 -4.41 7.66 -12.96
C ALA A 14 -2.96 7.92 -13.36
N LYS A 15 -2.33 6.99 -14.10
CA LYS A 15 -0.98 7.17 -14.64
C LYS A 15 -0.90 8.34 -15.62
N ILE A 16 -1.84 8.43 -16.57
CA ILE A 16 -1.88 9.53 -17.55
C ILE A 16 -2.01 10.88 -16.84
N VAL A 17 -2.97 11.01 -15.93
CA VAL A 17 -3.19 12.26 -15.17
C VAL A 17 -1.97 12.62 -14.33
N PHE A 18 -1.31 11.63 -13.72
CA PHE A 18 -0.08 11.86 -12.96
C PHE A 18 1.06 12.36 -13.85
N GLN A 19 1.22 11.81 -15.07
CA GLN A 19 2.21 12.26 -16.03
C GLN A 19 1.92 13.67 -16.56
N GLU A 20 0.67 13.96 -16.93
CA GLU A 20 0.25 15.29 -17.37
C GLU A 20 0.47 16.36 -16.29
N MET A 21 0.26 16.00 -15.01
CA MET A 21 0.59 16.87 -13.88
C MET A 21 2.08 17.24 -13.87
N GLN A 22 2.96 16.26 -14.06
CA GLN A 22 4.41 16.50 -14.10
C GLN A 22 4.82 17.31 -15.34
N GLU A 23 4.28 16.99 -16.52
CA GLU A 23 4.57 17.68 -17.79
C GLU A 23 4.10 19.13 -17.79
N SER A 24 3.00 19.43 -17.10
CA SER A 24 2.51 20.80 -16.90
C SER A 24 3.29 21.59 -15.83
N GLY A 25 4.34 21.00 -15.25
CA GLY A 25 5.20 21.64 -14.26
C GLY A 25 4.68 21.61 -12.82
N HIS A 26 3.61 20.87 -12.56
CA HIS A 26 3.10 20.70 -11.20
C HIS A 26 3.82 19.54 -10.50
N ALA A 27 4.49 19.84 -9.39
CA ALA A 27 5.18 18.81 -8.60
C ALA A 27 4.16 17.91 -7.89
N PRO A 28 4.19 16.58 -8.08
CA PRO A 28 3.34 15.65 -7.35
C PRO A 28 3.58 15.76 -5.84
N ASP A 29 2.51 15.71 -5.05
CA ASP A 29 2.59 15.70 -3.60
C ASP A 29 2.23 14.31 -3.03
N SER A 30 2.25 14.18 -1.70
CA SER A 30 1.91 12.92 -1.04
C SER A 30 0.51 12.41 -1.41
N LEU A 31 -0.47 13.30 -1.65
CA LEU A 31 -1.83 12.88 -2.01
C LEU A 31 -1.90 12.41 -3.47
N SER A 32 -1.16 13.05 -4.38
CA SER A 32 -1.01 12.59 -5.77
C SER A 32 -0.49 11.15 -5.82
N TYR A 33 0.55 10.86 -5.04
CA TYR A 33 1.11 9.50 -4.97
C TYR A 33 0.16 8.50 -4.28
N LEU A 34 -0.54 8.90 -3.23
CA LEU A 34 -1.53 8.04 -2.57
C LEU A 34 -2.64 7.61 -3.54
N ALA A 35 -3.14 8.55 -4.35
CA ALA A 35 -4.14 8.25 -5.38
C ALA A 35 -3.61 7.29 -6.44
N LEU A 36 -2.37 7.50 -6.90
CA LEU A 36 -1.71 6.64 -7.89
C LEU A 36 -1.51 5.20 -7.36
N ILE A 37 -0.97 5.05 -6.14
CA ILE A 37 -0.77 3.75 -5.48
C ILE A 37 -2.10 3.03 -5.30
N ARG A 38 -3.14 3.73 -4.87
CA ARG A 38 -4.48 3.15 -4.73
C ARG A 38 -5.00 2.63 -6.07
N ALA A 39 -4.88 3.40 -7.14
CA ALA A 39 -5.32 2.97 -8.47
C ALA A 39 -4.55 1.72 -8.93
N TYR A 40 -3.23 1.69 -8.77
CA TYR A 40 -2.39 0.53 -9.10
C TYR A 40 -2.75 -0.71 -8.27
N THR A 41 -2.93 -0.57 -6.95
CA THR A 41 -3.33 -1.70 -6.09
C THR A 41 -4.72 -2.25 -6.43
N GLU A 42 -5.70 -1.39 -6.75
CA GLU A 42 -7.03 -1.81 -7.22
C GLU A 42 -6.98 -2.49 -8.61
N GLY A 43 -6.03 -2.07 -9.45
CA GLY A 43 -5.72 -2.68 -10.75
C GLY A 43 -4.87 -3.95 -10.70
N LYS A 44 -4.45 -4.39 -9.50
CA LYS A 44 -3.47 -5.48 -9.28
C LYS A 44 -2.08 -5.24 -9.90
N CYS A 45 -1.75 -3.98 -10.17
CA CYS A 45 -0.44 -3.50 -10.65
C CYS A 45 0.50 -3.26 -9.46
N TYR A 46 0.83 -4.31 -8.71
CA TYR A 46 1.55 -4.16 -7.43
C TYR A 46 2.98 -3.64 -7.60
N THR A 47 3.66 -4.02 -8.68
CA THR A 47 5.00 -3.53 -9.00
C THR A 47 4.99 -2.02 -9.22
N GLU A 48 4.03 -1.51 -9.98
CA GLU A 48 3.90 -0.07 -10.25
C GLU A 48 3.51 0.72 -8.98
N ALA A 49 2.72 0.12 -8.09
CA ALA A 49 2.44 0.71 -6.78
C ALA A 49 3.68 0.80 -5.89
N GLU A 50 4.56 -0.21 -5.89
CA GLU A 50 5.83 -0.16 -5.16
C GLU A 50 6.80 0.86 -5.77
N GLU A 51 6.90 0.90 -7.10
CA GLU A 51 7.67 1.91 -7.82
C GLU A 51 7.20 3.32 -7.47
N ALA A 52 5.90 3.55 -7.31
CA ALA A 52 5.36 4.83 -6.87
C ALA A 52 5.85 5.23 -5.46
N ILE A 53 5.94 4.30 -4.50
CA ILE A 53 6.55 4.56 -3.19
C ILE A 53 8.04 4.92 -3.34
N GLN A 54 8.77 4.20 -4.20
CA GLN A 54 10.18 4.50 -4.44
C GLN A 54 10.37 5.86 -5.11
N MET A 55 9.49 6.25 -6.03
CA MET A 55 9.49 7.58 -6.65
C MET A 55 9.24 8.69 -5.62
N MET A 56 8.38 8.48 -4.62
CA MET A 56 8.21 9.42 -3.51
C MET A 56 9.54 9.64 -2.77
N LEU A 57 10.19 8.55 -2.37
CA LEU A 57 11.48 8.60 -1.65
C LEU A 57 12.56 9.32 -2.47
N ASN A 58 12.65 9.01 -3.77
CA ASN A 58 13.60 9.65 -4.68
C ASN A 58 13.29 11.15 -4.90
N SER A 59 12.03 11.55 -4.72
CA SER A 59 11.57 12.94 -4.81
C SER A 59 11.65 13.68 -3.46
N ASN A 60 12.29 13.09 -2.44
CA ASN A 60 12.35 13.59 -1.06
C ASN A 60 10.96 13.79 -0.41
N ILE A 61 9.94 13.05 -0.87
CA ILE A 61 8.62 13.03 -0.27
C ILE A 61 8.55 11.82 0.64
N THR A 62 8.41 12.05 1.95
CA THR A 62 8.32 10.97 2.92
C THR A 62 6.98 10.23 2.76
N PRO A 63 6.98 8.92 2.45
CA PRO A 63 5.76 8.14 2.47
C PRO A 63 5.17 8.15 3.88
N SER A 64 3.84 8.11 3.97
CA SER A 64 3.10 7.89 5.21
C SER A 64 2.45 6.51 5.23
N CYS A 65 1.99 6.05 6.41
CA CYS A 65 1.40 4.72 6.59
C CYS A 65 0.33 4.35 5.53
N PRO A 66 -0.60 5.24 5.14
CA PRO A 66 -1.56 4.96 4.07
C PRO A 66 -0.97 4.41 2.76
N HIS A 67 0.21 4.89 2.33
CA HIS A 67 0.84 4.45 1.08
C HIS A 67 1.23 2.96 1.16
N PHE A 68 1.83 2.56 2.27
CA PHE A 68 2.19 1.16 2.53
C PHE A 68 0.95 0.30 2.82
N SER A 69 -0.01 0.82 3.59
CA SER A 69 -1.21 0.08 3.97
C SER A 69 -2.01 -0.39 2.75
N HIS A 70 -2.11 0.41 1.68
CA HIS A 70 -2.78 -0.02 0.45
C HIS A 70 -2.15 -1.28 -0.17
N LEU A 71 -0.82 -1.33 -0.27
CA LEU A 71 -0.09 -2.50 -0.78
C LEU A 71 -0.21 -3.69 0.15
N ILE A 72 -0.01 -3.48 1.46
CA ILE A 72 -0.16 -4.53 2.48
C ILE A 72 -1.55 -5.16 2.38
N PHE A 73 -2.60 -4.34 2.34
CA PHE A 73 -3.98 -4.82 2.25
C PHE A 73 -4.27 -5.56 0.95
N ALA A 74 -3.72 -5.08 -0.17
CA ALA A 74 -3.88 -5.76 -1.45
C ALA A 74 -3.23 -7.15 -1.43
N PHE A 75 -1.99 -7.25 -0.94
CA PHE A 75 -1.29 -8.53 -0.81
C PHE A 75 -2.00 -9.51 0.13
N LEU A 76 -2.48 -9.02 1.29
CA LEU A 76 -3.24 -9.86 2.23
C LEU A 76 -4.52 -10.41 1.60
N ARG A 77 -5.24 -9.60 0.81
CA ARG A 77 -6.48 -10.02 0.13
C ARG A 77 -6.25 -11.09 -0.93
N GLU A 78 -5.09 -11.06 -1.59
CA GLU A 78 -4.69 -12.09 -2.56
C GLU A 78 -3.99 -13.29 -1.89
N GLY A 79 -3.86 -13.29 -0.55
CA GLY A 79 -3.20 -14.35 0.21
C GLY A 79 -1.67 -14.34 0.11
N GLN A 80 -1.07 -13.28 -0.43
CA GLN A 80 0.38 -13.12 -0.57
C GLN A 80 1.00 -12.59 0.73
N ILE A 81 0.96 -13.40 1.79
CA ILE A 81 1.37 -12.98 3.14
C ILE A 81 2.85 -12.56 3.21
N GLY A 82 3.73 -13.26 2.49
CA GLY A 82 5.16 -12.92 2.45
C GLY A 82 5.40 -11.50 1.92
N GLU A 83 4.68 -11.11 0.86
CA GLU A 83 4.78 -9.77 0.28
C GLU A 83 4.17 -8.72 1.21
N ALA A 84 3.02 -9.00 1.84
CA ALA A 84 2.44 -8.12 2.84
C ALA A 84 3.40 -7.86 4.02
N GLN A 85 4.09 -8.90 4.50
CA GLN A 85 5.07 -8.78 5.57
C GLN A 85 6.33 -8.04 5.13
N ARG A 86 6.79 -8.24 3.88
CA ARG A 86 7.89 -7.46 3.29
C ARG A 86 7.55 -5.96 3.28
N MET A 87 6.37 -5.60 2.79
CA MET A 87 5.93 -4.20 2.77
C MET A 87 5.76 -3.61 4.17
N TYR A 88 5.28 -4.40 5.13
CA TYR A 88 5.20 -4.00 6.53
C TYR A 88 6.58 -3.73 7.15
N ASN A 89 7.56 -4.59 6.88
CA ASN A 89 8.92 -4.40 7.35
C ASN A 89 9.57 -3.17 6.70
N GLN A 90 9.38 -2.98 5.40
CA GLN A 90 9.87 -1.79 4.69
C GLN A 90 9.27 -0.50 5.28
N MET A 91 7.98 -0.50 5.62
CA MET A 91 7.35 0.63 6.32
C MET A 91 8.06 0.93 7.66
N LYS A 92 8.38 -0.10 8.45
CA LYS A 92 9.13 0.08 9.71
C LYS A 92 10.55 0.60 9.49
N GLU A 93 11.23 0.14 8.44
CA GLU A 93 12.58 0.61 8.07
C GLU A 93 12.59 2.09 7.69
N THR A 94 11.47 2.62 7.15
CA THR A 94 11.30 4.06 6.92
C THR A 94 11.03 4.86 8.21
N GLY A 95 11.04 4.22 9.38
CA GLY A 95 10.78 4.86 10.68
C GLY A 95 9.30 5.10 10.97
N LEU A 96 8.40 4.59 10.13
CA LEU A 96 6.96 4.75 10.29
C LEU A 96 6.41 3.67 11.24
N ALA A 97 5.59 4.11 12.20
CA ALA A 97 4.79 3.21 13.02
C ALA A 97 3.49 2.86 12.27
N PRO A 98 3.15 1.57 12.13
CA PRO A 98 1.86 1.17 11.58
C PRO A 98 0.72 1.81 12.36
N ASP A 99 -0.31 2.30 11.66
CA ASP A 99 -1.52 2.76 12.34
C ASP A 99 -2.37 1.56 12.83
N LEU A 100 -3.33 1.87 13.71
CA LEU A 100 -4.20 0.85 14.29
C LEU A 100 -5.03 0.10 13.24
N ALA A 101 -5.38 0.75 12.12
CA ALA A 101 -6.13 0.12 11.05
C ALA A 101 -5.27 -0.93 10.31
N CYS A 102 -4.00 -0.60 10.03
CA CYS A 102 -3.02 -1.51 9.45
C CYS A 102 -2.78 -2.73 10.34
N CYS A 103 -2.56 -2.50 11.64
CA CYS A 103 -2.37 -3.58 12.61
C CYS A 103 -3.58 -4.52 12.72
N ARG A 104 -4.80 -3.95 12.80
CA ARG A 104 -6.04 -4.73 12.88
C ARG A 104 -6.23 -5.64 11.67
N MET A 105 -5.91 -5.15 10.48
CA MET A 105 -6.09 -5.96 9.27
C MET A 105 -5.05 -7.08 9.17
N LEU A 106 -3.78 -6.78 9.48
CA LEU A 106 -2.73 -7.80 9.54
C LEU A 106 -3.08 -8.91 10.55
N MET A 107 -3.52 -8.55 11.76
CA MET A 107 -3.97 -9.53 12.76
C MET A 107 -5.14 -10.38 12.25
N ARG A 108 -6.16 -9.76 11.63
CA ARG A 108 -7.30 -10.48 11.09
C ARG A 108 -6.87 -11.52 10.04
N VAL A 109 -5.97 -11.14 9.14
CA VAL A 109 -5.54 -12.03 8.05
C VAL A 109 -4.65 -13.15 8.58
N TYR A 110 -3.76 -12.88 9.53
CA TYR A 110 -3.00 -13.93 10.21
C TYR A 110 -3.91 -14.96 10.89
N LEU A 111 -4.98 -14.51 11.55
CA LEU A 111 -5.98 -15.41 12.15
C LEU A 111 -6.76 -16.21 11.10
N GLU A 112 -7.21 -15.58 10.01
CA GLU A 112 -7.95 -16.24 8.92
C GLU A 112 -7.11 -17.30 8.18
N GLN A 113 -5.79 -17.14 8.16
CA GLN A 113 -4.86 -18.09 7.53
C GLN A 113 -4.22 -19.11 8.50
N GLY A 114 -4.57 -19.06 9.79
CA GLY A 114 -4.01 -19.96 10.80
C GLY A 114 -2.54 -19.67 11.14
N LEU A 115 -2.02 -18.51 10.75
CA LEU A 115 -0.68 -17.99 11.08
C LEU A 115 -0.71 -17.33 12.46
N VAL A 116 -1.01 -18.15 13.47
CA VAL A 116 -1.32 -17.67 14.83
C VAL A 116 -0.11 -17.04 15.51
N ASP A 117 1.09 -17.58 15.28
CA ASP A 117 2.33 -17.11 15.92
C ASP A 117 2.70 -15.69 15.45
N GLU A 118 2.58 -15.42 14.14
CA GLU A 118 2.79 -14.09 13.56
C GLU A 118 1.75 -13.08 14.07
N GLY A 119 0.48 -13.52 14.19
CA GLY A 119 -0.59 -12.71 14.77
C GLY A 119 -0.33 -12.33 16.22
N ILE A 120 0.16 -13.28 17.04
CA ILE A 120 0.54 -13.04 18.44
C ILE A 120 1.73 -12.08 18.52
N SER A 121 2.78 -12.30 17.73
CA SER A 121 3.96 -11.42 17.72
C SER A 121 3.60 -9.97 17.36
N LEU A 122 2.71 -9.79 16.38
CA LEU A 122 2.19 -8.47 16.01
C LEU A 122 1.37 -7.84 17.15
N PHE A 123 0.51 -8.61 17.81
CA PHE A 123 -0.28 -8.15 18.95
C PHE A 123 0.60 -7.73 20.13
N GLU A 124 1.62 -8.50 20.47
CA GLU A 124 2.58 -8.17 21.53
C GLU A 124 3.34 -6.88 21.24
N THR A 125 3.73 -6.67 19.97
CA THR A 125 4.44 -5.47 19.54
C THR A 125 3.55 -4.23 19.59
N THR A 126 2.24 -4.38 19.37
CA THR A 126 1.28 -3.27 19.30
C THR A 126 0.65 -2.92 20.65
N CYS A 127 0.53 -3.86 21.58
CA CYS A 127 0.00 -3.61 22.92
C CYS A 127 1.05 -3.19 23.97
N ARG A 128 2.34 -3.34 23.69
CA ARG A 128 3.43 -2.89 24.59
C ARG A 128 3.98 -1.49 24.27
N GLY A 129 3.45 -0.81 23.25
CA GLY A 129 3.82 0.55 22.84
C GLY A 129 2.91 1.62 23.42
#